data_AF-A0A439DT91-F1
#
_entry.id   AF-A0A439DT91-F1
#
_cell.length_a   1.000
_cell.length_b   1.000
_cell.length_c   1.000
_cell.angle_alpha   90.00
_cell.angle_beta   90.00
_cell.angle_gamma   90.00
#
_symmetry.space_group_name_H-M   'P 1'
#
loop_
_entity.id
_entity.type
_entity.pdbx_description
1 polymer ?
#
loop_
_entity_poly.entity_id
_entity_poly.type
_entity_poly.pdbx_seq_one_letter_code
_entity_poly.pdbx_strand_id
1 'polypeptide(L)'
;MVVLTLLALDGVLCAIAAAFFLPLRIGTIPFPISAFIAGAVNAALVWAALHWTSSPRVAALPLWTWLGAMAVMFLGGPGEDVIFGAAGLTAYAVLLLLLVCGTLPPALVLRRHVNA
;
A
#
# COMPACT_ATOMS: atom_id res chain seq x y z
N MET A 1 -9.87 0.32 20.08
CA MET A 1 -8.59 -0.37 19.79
C MET A 1 -8.75 -1.47 18.76
N VAL A 2 -9.69 -2.41 18.92
CA VAL A 2 -9.96 -3.48 17.94
C VAL A 2 -10.08 -2.98 16.50
N VAL A 3 -10.85 -1.90 16.27
CA VAL A 3 -11.02 -1.33 14.92
C VAL A 3 -9.71 -0.86 14.30
N LEU A 4 -8.86 -0.15 15.05
CA LEU A 4 -7.57 0.33 14.55
C LEU A 4 -6.62 -0.84 14.24
N THR A 5 -6.67 -1.90 15.04
CA THR A 5 -5.92 -3.14 14.78
C THR A 5 -6.39 -3.81 13.48
N LEU A 6 -7.71 -3.88 13.25
CA LEU A 6 -8.27 -4.42 12.02
C LEU A 6 -7.87 -3.57 10.80
N LEU A 7 -7.97 -2.24 10.88
CA LEU A 7 -7.54 -1.35 9.80
C LEU A 7 -6.04 -1.47 9.50
N ALA A 8 -5.22 -1.71 10.53
CA ALA A 8 -3.80 -1.98 10.35
C ALA A 8 -3.55 -3.34 9.65
N LEU A 9 -4.32 -4.38 10.02
CA LEU A 9 -4.29 -5.66 9.31
C LEU A 9 -4.73 -5.50 7.85
N ASP A 10 -5.77 -4.71 7.59
CA ASP A 10 -6.25 -4.41 6.24
C ASP A 10 -5.17 -3.71 5.40
N GLY A 11 -4.31 -2.88 6.01
CA GLY A 11 -3.13 -2.32 5.35
C GLY A 11 -2.17 -3.39 4.84
N VAL A 12 -1.89 -4.42 5.65
CA VAL A 12 -1.08 -5.58 5.24
C VAL A 12 -1.75 -6.37 4.13
N LEU A 13 -3.05 -6.67 4.27
CA LEU A 13 -3.82 -7.41 3.27
C LEU A 13 -3.87 -6.67 1.93
N CYS A 14 -4.02 -5.34 1.97
CA CYS A 14 -3.97 -4.49 0.79
C CYS A 14 -2.60 -4.56 0.11
N ALA A 15 -1.50 -4.56 0.88
CA ALA A 15 -0.14 -4.69 0.34
C ALA A 15 0.05 -6.04 -0.37
N ILE A 16 -0.37 -7.14 0.27
CA ILE A 16 -0.29 -8.48 -0.30
C ILE A 16 -1.11 -8.56 -1.58
N ALA A 17 -2.38 -8.15 -1.55
CA ALA A 17 -3.24 -8.16 -2.73
C ALA A 17 -2.63 -7.32 -3.86
N ALA A 18 -2.14 -6.12 -3.57
CA ALA A 18 -1.56 -5.25 -4.58
C ALA A 18 -0.31 -5.86 -5.23
N ALA A 19 0.55 -6.53 -4.45
CA ALA A 19 1.70 -7.27 -4.96
C ALA A 19 1.28 -8.45 -5.85
N PHE A 20 0.25 -9.20 -5.46
CA PHE A 20 -0.30 -10.31 -6.25
C PHE A 20 -0.81 -9.87 -7.63
N PHE A 21 -1.40 -8.67 -7.71
CA PHE A 21 -1.91 -8.12 -8.97
C PHE A 21 -0.88 -7.26 -9.73
N LEU A 22 0.34 -7.09 -9.21
CA LEU A 22 1.41 -6.35 -9.88
C LEU A 22 1.82 -6.90 -11.26
N PRO A 23 1.88 -8.22 -11.51
CA PRO A 23 2.25 -8.76 -12.82
C PRO A 23 1.10 -8.76 -13.83
N LEU A 24 -0.05 -8.16 -13.50
CA LEU A 24 -1.20 -8.09 -14.40
C LEU A 24 -0.83 -7.33 -15.68
N ARG A 25 -1.13 -7.93 -16.82
CA ARG A 25 -0.80 -7.41 -18.15
C ARG A 25 -2.00 -7.55 -19.08
N ILE A 26 -2.15 -6.58 -19.97
CA ILE A 26 -3.06 -6.68 -21.12
C ILE A 26 -2.17 -6.91 -22.34
N GLY A 27 -2.13 -8.16 -22.81
CA GLY A 27 -1.13 -8.59 -23.79
C GLY A 27 0.28 -8.48 -23.21
N THR A 28 1.13 -7.66 -23.85
CA THR A 28 2.52 -7.43 -23.41
C THR A 28 2.67 -6.18 -22.52
N ILE A 29 1.61 -5.38 -22.36
CA ILE A 29 1.65 -4.10 -21.65
C ILE A 29 1.28 -4.31 -20.18
N PRO A 30 2.10 -3.88 -19.21
CA PRO A 30 1.73 -3.87 -17.79
C PRO A 30 0.47 -3.04 -17.53
N PHE A 31 -0.45 -3.58 -16.74
CA PHE A 31 -1.70 -2.91 -16.38
C PHE A 31 -1.73 -2.60 -14.88
N PRO A 32 -1.37 -1.36 -14.47
CA PRO A 32 -1.10 -1.01 -13.08
C PRO A 32 -2.38 -0.76 -12.26
N ILE A 33 -3.44 -1.54 -12.47
CA ILE A 33 -4.73 -1.34 -11.81
C ILE A 33 -4.61 -1.47 -10.29
N SER A 34 -3.74 -2.35 -9.80
CA SER A 34 -3.51 -2.55 -8.38
C SER A 34 -2.93 -1.32 -7.69
N ALA A 35 -2.13 -0.50 -8.40
CA ALA A 35 -1.58 0.74 -7.86
C ALA A 35 -2.70 1.75 -7.50
N PHE A 36 -3.65 1.93 -8.42
CA PHE A 36 -4.77 2.85 -8.21
C PHE A 36 -5.73 2.36 -7.13
N ILE A 37 -6.05 1.05 -7.14
CA ILE A 37 -6.92 0.44 -6.12
C ILE A 37 -6.26 0.53 -4.73
N ALA A 38 -4.97 0.21 -4.62
CA ALA A 38 -4.25 0.32 -3.35
C ALA A 38 -4.24 1.75 -2.82
N GLY A 39 -4.05 2.74 -3.68
CA GLY A 39 -4.14 4.15 -3.30
C GLY A 39 -5.51 4.56 -2.75
N ALA A 40 -6.58 4.15 -3.43
CA ALA A 40 -7.94 4.42 -2.99
C ALA A 40 -8.26 3.71 -1.66
N VAL A 41 -7.88 2.44 -1.52
CA VAL A 41 -8.08 1.65 -0.30
C VAL A 41 -7.28 2.25 0.86
N ASN A 42 -5.99 2.55 0.69
CA ASN A 42 -5.20 3.15 1.77
C ASN A 42 -5.74 4.51 2.20
N ALA A 43 -6.22 5.34 1.25
CA ALA A 43 -6.89 6.59 1.60
C ALA A 43 -8.16 6.35 2.43
N ALA A 44 -8.98 5.37 2.04
CA ALA A 44 -10.19 5.00 2.77
C ALA A 44 -9.87 4.43 4.17
N LEU A 45 -8.84 3.59 4.31
CA LEU A 45 -8.41 3.03 5.59
C LEU A 45 -7.95 4.12 6.56
N VAL A 46 -7.14 5.06 6.08
CA VAL A 46 -6.65 6.19 6.88
C VAL A 46 -7.79 7.16 7.23
N TRP A 47 -8.67 7.45 6.28
CA TRP A 47 -9.88 8.23 6.52
C TRP A 47 -10.78 7.57 7.58
N ALA A 48 -10.99 6.26 7.50
CA ALA A 48 -11.74 5.51 8.50
C ALA A 48 -11.03 5.59 9.87
N ALA A 49 -9.71 5.40 9.91
CA ALA A 49 -8.95 5.47 11.16
C ALA A 49 -9.07 6.83 11.86
N LEU A 50 -9.12 7.94 11.11
CA LEU A 50 -9.34 9.29 11.65
C LEU A 50 -10.68 9.45 12.40
N HIS A 51 -11.68 8.62 12.13
CA HIS A 51 -12.95 8.64 12.89
C HIS A 51 -12.83 7.96 14.25
N TRP A 52 -11.78 7.18 14.48
CA TRP A 52 -11.59 6.38 15.70
C TRP A 52 -10.45 6.86 16.59
N THR A 53 -9.69 7.88 16.16
CA THR A 53 -8.61 8.48 16.95
C THR A 53 -8.41 9.94 16.62
N SER A 54 -8.15 10.77 17.63
CA SER A 54 -7.78 12.18 17.45
C SER A 54 -6.30 12.36 17.10
N SER A 55 -5.49 11.29 17.12
CA SER A 55 -4.06 11.37 16.80
C SER A 55 -3.81 11.00 15.35
N PRO A 56 -3.39 11.95 14.49
CA PRO A 56 -3.08 11.67 13.07
C PRO A 56 -2.00 10.61 12.90
N ARG A 57 -1.05 10.54 13.85
CA ARG A 57 0.01 9.51 13.86
C ARG A 57 -0.56 8.11 14.02
N VAL A 58 -1.58 7.94 14.87
CA VAL A 58 -2.24 6.65 15.08
C VAL A 58 -3.17 6.33 13.90
N ALA A 59 -3.80 7.33 13.30
CA ALA A 59 -4.63 7.12 12.12
C ALA A 59 -3.83 6.66 10.88
N ALA A 60 -2.52 6.94 10.84
CA ALA A 60 -1.62 6.48 9.78
C ALA A 60 -1.20 4.99 9.91
N LEU A 61 -1.64 4.26 10.94
CA LEU A 61 -1.27 2.85 11.15
C LEU A 61 -1.51 1.94 9.92
N PRO A 62 -2.63 2.04 9.18
CA PRO A 62 -2.84 1.22 7.97
C PRO A 62 -1.78 1.49 6.90
N LEU A 63 -1.34 2.74 6.75
CA LEU A 63 -0.29 3.10 5.80
C LEU A 63 1.07 2.56 6.23
N TRP A 64 1.40 2.64 7.53
CA TRP A 64 2.66 2.12 8.05
C TRP A 64 2.76 0.60 7.92
N THR A 65 1.67 -0.11 8.19
CA THR A 65 1.61 -1.57 8.03
C THR A 65 1.66 -2.00 6.57
N TRP A 66 1.02 -1.24 5.67
CA TRP A 66 1.16 -1.43 4.22
C TRP A 66 2.61 -1.27 3.75
N LEU A 67 3.30 -0.20 4.19
CA LEU A 67 4.73 0.02 3.89
C LEU A 67 5.62 -1.06 4.49
N GLY A 68 5.34 -1.48 5.72
CA GLY A 68 6.06 -2.57 6.37
C GLY A 68 5.92 -3.89 5.61
N ALA A 69 4.71 -4.22 5.16
CA ALA A 69 4.46 -5.40 4.34
C ALA A 69 5.18 -5.32 2.98
N MET A 70 5.13 -4.16 2.31
CA MET A 70 5.93 -3.91 1.10
C MET A 70 7.42 -4.17 1.36
N ALA A 71 7.97 -3.58 2.42
CA ALA A 71 9.38 -3.74 2.79
C ALA A 71 9.75 -5.20 3.06
N VAL A 72 8.91 -5.95 3.79
CA VAL A 72 9.12 -7.39 4.03
C VAL A 72 9.18 -8.17 2.71
N MET A 73 8.32 -7.84 1.74
CA MET A 73 8.33 -8.48 0.43
C MET A 73 9.60 -8.18 -0.41
N PHE A 74 10.38 -7.16 -0.05
CA PHE A 74 11.69 -6.90 -0.63
C PHE A 74 12.84 -7.68 0.02
N LEU A 75 12.67 -8.21 1.25
CA LEU A 75 13.77 -8.82 2.00
C LEU A 75 14.21 -10.20 1.47
N GLY A 76 13.47 -10.79 0.52
CA GLY A 76 13.77 -12.10 -0.04
C GLY A 76 13.27 -13.25 0.84
N GLY A 77 13.00 -14.37 0.19
CA GLY A 77 12.56 -15.63 0.76
C GLY A 77 13.64 -16.72 0.65
N PRO A 78 13.35 -17.92 1.15
CA PRO A 78 14.28 -19.04 1.08
C PRO A 78 14.71 -19.32 -0.36
N GLY A 79 16.01 -19.54 -0.59
CA GLY A 79 16.54 -19.80 -1.94
C GLY A 79 16.87 -18.55 -2.75
N GLU A 80 17.07 -17.39 -2.10
CA GLU A 80 17.35 -16.09 -2.74
C GLU A 80 16.18 -15.53 -3.57
N ASP A 81 14.97 -16.07 -3.38
CA ASP A 81 13.77 -15.66 -4.11
C ASP A 81 13.23 -14.32 -3.60
N VAL A 82 13.27 -13.27 -4.41
CA VAL A 82 12.70 -11.95 -4.05
C VAL A 82 11.40 -11.73 -4.84
N ILE A 83 10.32 -11.38 -4.14
CA ILE A 83 8.98 -11.17 -4.74
C ILE A 83 9.02 -10.12 -5.86
N PHE A 84 9.87 -9.10 -5.72
CA PHE A 84 10.08 -8.05 -6.72
C PHE A 84 11.39 -8.18 -7.51
N GLY A 85 12.20 -9.23 -7.31
CA GLY A 85 13.58 -9.31 -7.81
C GLY A 85 13.72 -9.69 -9.29
N ALA A 86 12.76 -10.43 -9.86
CA ALA A 86 12.82 -10.89 -11.26
C ALA A 86 12.29 -9.85 -12.28
N ALA A 87 12.01 -8.63 -11.84
CA ALA A 87 11.29 -7.60 -12.60
C ALA A 87 12.20 -6.83 -13.57
N GLY A 88 11.87 -6.79 -14.87
CA GLY A 88 12.48 -5.84 -15.81
C GLY A 88 12.07 -4.38 -15.53
N LEU A 89 12.65 -3.41 -16.27
CA LEU A 89 12.40 -1.96 -16.08
C LEU A 89 10.91 -1.60 -15.95
N THR A 90 10.06 -2.21 -16.78
CA THR A 90 8.62 -1.96 -16.79
C THR A 90 7.92 -2.44 -15.52
N ALA A 91 8.39 -3.51 -14.90
CA ALA A 91 7.83 -4.01 -13.64
C ALA A 91 8.29 -3.17 -12.44
N TYR A 92 9.53 -2.65 -12.45
CA TYR A 92 9.97 -1.64 -11.48
C TYR A 92 9.17 -0.34 -11.60
N ALA A 93 8.82 0.09 -12.82
CA ALA A 93 7.97 1.28 -13.01
C ALA A 93 6.57 1.09 -12.41
N VAL A 94 5.96 -0.09 -12.56
CA VAL A 94 4.65 -0.40 -11.96
C VAL A 94 4.75 -0.50 -10.44
N LEU A 95 5.84 -1.06 -9.90
CA LEU A 95 6.11 -1.09 -8.46
C LEU A 95 6.28 0.31 -7.88
N LEU A 96 7.01 1.19 -8.57
CA LEU A 96 7.14 2.59 -8.17
C LEU A 96 5.78 3.29 -8.21
N LEU A 97 4.97 3.05 -9.25
CA LEU A 97 3.62 3.59 -9.35
C LEU A 97 2.74 3.08 -8.19
N LEU A 98 2.85 1.80 -7.81
CA LEU A 98 2.17 1.25 -6.63
C LEU A 98 2.62 1.96 -5.34
N LEU A 99 3.92 2.23 -5.15
CA LEU A 99 4.43 2.98 -4.00
C LEU A 99 3.90 4.41 -3.97
N VAL A 100 3.91 5.12 -5.10
CA VAL A 100 3.42 6.49 -5.18
C VAL A 100 1.91 6.55 -4.99
N CYS A 101 1.15 5.74 -5.73
CA CYS A 101 -0.30 5.71 -5.61
C CYS A 101 -0.77 5.18 -4.25
N GLY A 102 -0.08 4.21 -3.66
CA GLY A 102 -0.42 3.65 -2.35
C GLY A 102 -0.19 4.61 -1.19
N THR A 103 0.71 5.59 -1.33
CA THR A 103 1.11 6.51 -0.25
C THR A 103 0.57 7.93 -0.40
N LEU A 104 0.46 8.44 -1.63
CA LEU A 104 0.15 9.85 -1.85
C LEU A 104 -1.30 10.24 -1.48
N PRO A 105 -2.36 9.51 -1.91
CA PRO A 105 -3.73 9.75 -1.46
C PRO A 105 -3.93 9.72 0.06
N PRO A 106 -3.49 8.70 0.83
CA PRO A 106 -3.65 8.72 2.29
C PRO A 106 -2.84 9.83 2.96
N ALA A 107 -1.65 10.17 2.45
CA ALA A 107 -0.88 11.31 2.95
C ALA A 107 -1.64 12.64 2.75
N LEU A 108 -2.33 12.81 1.62
CA LEU A 108 -3.18 13.99 1.38
C LEU A 108 -4.37 14.03 2.34
N VAL A 109 -4.99 12.89 2.65
CA VAL A 109 -6.08 12.81 3.65
C VAL A 109 -5.58 13.26 5.03
N LEU A 110 -4.44 12.74 5.49
CA LEU A 110 -3.83 13.13 6.76
C LEU A 110 -3.47 14.61 6.79
N ARG A 111 -2.83 15.11 5.72
CA ARG A 111 -2.43 16.52 5.62
C ARG A 111 -3.64 17.45 5.69
N ARG A 112 -4.74 17.12 5.01
CA ARG A 112 -5.97 17.91 5.07
C ARG A 112 -6.56 17.96 6.47
N HIS A 113 -6.52 16.85 7.21
CA HIS A 113 -7.04 16.79 8.57
C HIS A 113 -6.19 17.56 9.58
N VAL A 114 -4.85 17.52 9.43
CA VAL A 114 -3.93 18.27 10.31
C VAL A 114 -4.03 19.78 10.10
N ASN A 115 -4.38 20.21 8.89
CA ASN A 115 -4.47 21.63 8.52
C ASN A 115 -5.89 22.21 8.66
N ALA A 116 -6.86 21.43 9.11
CA ALA A 116 -8.24 21.86 9.36
C ALA A 116 -8.40 22.34 10.80
#